data_AF-A0A351TT22-F1
#
_entry.id   AF-A0A351TT22-F1
#
_cell.length_a   1.000
_cell.length_b   1.000
_cell.length_c   1.000
_cell.angle_alpha   90.00
_cell.angle_beta   90.00
_cell.angle_gamma   90.00
#
_symmetry.space_group_name_H-M   'P 1'
#
loop_
_entity.id
_entity.type
_entity.pdbx_description
1 polymer ?
#
loop_
_entity_poly.entity_id
_entity_poly.type
_entity_poly.pdbx_seq_one_letter_code
_entity_poly.pdbx_strand_id
1 'polypeptide(L)'
;EVPQYYVANSHPAIIEPEIFDLVQYEMKQRKAEGRFTSSTHPFSGKIVCGHCGGFYGSKVWHSNTPNRVLVWQCNEKHRGKGCRTPHLSEGDIRRAFLAAFNEVLGNRAEIMEAYREVMEALTDT
;
A
#
# COMPACT_ATOMS: atom_id res chain seq x y z
N GLU A 1 11.47 42.00 -10.15
CA GLU A 1 11.38 40.78 -9.33
C GLU A 1 12.25 40.97 -8.09
N VAL A 2 11.76 40.61 -6.91
CA VAL A 2 12.50 40.80 -5.65
C VAL A 2 13.25 39.50 -5.33
N PRO A 3 14.56 39.57 -5.01
CA PRO A 3 15.33 38.36 -4.69
C PRO A 3 14.86 37.74 -3.38
N GLN A 4 14.61 36.43 -3.41
CA GLN A 4 14.25 35.61 -2.25
C GLN A 4 15.52 34.96 -1.68
N TYR A 5 15.74 35.10 -0.37
CA TYR A 5 16.89 34.52 0.33
C TYR A 5 16.43 33.51 1.38
N TYR A 6 17.09 32.36 1.46
CA TYR A 6 16.89 31.37 2.50
C TYR A 6 17.97 31.53 3.58
N VAL A 7 17.57 31.84 4.82
CA VAL A 7 18.48 31.99 5.95
C VAL A 7 18.27 30.81 6.90
N ALA A 8 19.32 30.02 7.12
CA ALA A 8 19.29 28.89 8.03
C ALA A 8 19.47 29.35 9.49
N ASN A 9 18.84 28.65 10.44
CA ASN A 9 19.03 28.80 11.89
C ASN A 9 18.78 30.21 12.47
N SER A 10 17.88 31.01 11.87
CA SER A 10 17.53 32.34 12.41
C SER A 10 16.74 32.28 13.72
N HIS A 11 16.09 31.15 14.00
CA HIS A 11 15.39 30.87 15.25
C HIS A 11 15.66 29.43 15.68
N PRO A 12 15.54 29.10 16.97
CA PRO A 12 15.61 27.72 17.43
C PRO A 12 14.59 26.87 16.67
N ALA A 13 15.02 25.70 16.21
CA ALA A 13 14.18 24.80 15.46
C ALA A 13 13.09 24.21 16.39
N ILE A 14 11.85 24.19 15.91
CA ILE A 14 10.72 23.55 16.64
C ILE A 14 10.84 22.02 16.55
N ILE A 15 11.36 21.52 15.43
CA ILE A 15 11.59 20.11 15.14
C ILE A 15 13.04 19.99 14.69
N GLU A 16 13.72 18.92 15.09
CA GLU A 16 15.09 18.64 14.65
C GLU A 16 15.17 18.55 13.12
N PRO A 17 16.21 19.12 12.48
CA PRO A 17 16.36 19.11 11.03
C PRO A 17 16.32 17.71 10.43
N GLU A 18 16.92 16.73 11.11
CA GLU A 18 16.94 15.33 10.68
C GLU A 18 15.53 14.74 10.58
N ILE A 19 14.68 14.99 11.58
CA ILE A 19 13.29 14.54 11.58
C ILE A 19 12.50 15.25 10.47
N PHE A 20 12.75 16.55 10.28
CA PHE A 20 12.12 17.31 9.20
C PHE A 20 12.48 16.73 7.82
N ASP A 21 13.75 16.44 7.59
CA ASP A 21 14.25 15.86 6.34
C ASP A 21 13.68 14.47 6.09
N LEU A 22 13.57 13.63 7.13
CA LEU A 22 12.91 12.32 7.05
C LEU A 22 11.44 12.45 6.64
N VAL A 23 10.72 13.43 7.20
CA VAL A 23 9.31 13.69 6.81
C VAL A 23 9.23 14.19 5.37
N GLN A 24 10.12 15.08 4.94
CA GLN A 24 10.16 15.55 3.55
C GLN A 24 10.44 14.40 2.58
N TYR A 25 11.35 13.49 2.93
CA TYR A 25 11.63 12.28 2.17
C TYR A 25 10.39 11.39 2.04
N GLU A 26 9.72 11.09 3.15
CA GLU A 26 8.48 10.29 3.17
C GLU A 26 7.36 10.95 2.36
N MET A 27 7.19 12.28 2.47
CA MET A 27 6.23 13.03 1.65
C MET A 27 6.53 12.93 0.16
N LYS A 28 7.82 13.00 -0.22
CA LYS A 28 8.25 12.84 -1.61
C LYS A 28 7.99 11.43 -2.12
N GLN A 29 8.30 10.40 -1.32
CA GLN A 29 8.00 9.01 -1.67
C GLN A 29 6.50 8.78 -1.88
N ARG A 30 5.66 9.23 -0.93
CA ARG A 30 4.19 9.14 -1.06
C ARG A 30 3.65 9.85 -2.30
N LYS A 31 4.23 11.01 -2.64
CA LYS A 31 3.86 11.76 -3.85
C LYS A 31 4.26 11.02 -5.13
N ALA A 32 5.44 10.40 -5.15
CA ALA A 32 5.94 9.62 -6.28
C ALA A 32 5.12 8.35 -6.51
N GLU A 33 4.74 7.66 -5.45
CA GLU A 33 3.85 6.48 -5.53
C GLU A 33 2.44 6.85 -5.98
N GLY A 34 2.02 8.11 -5.80
CA GLY A 34 0.73 8.65 -6.24
C GLY A 34 -0.47 7.99 -5.55
N ARG A 35 -0.27 7.35 -4.40
CA ARG A 35 -1.24 6.48 -3.74
C ARG A 35 -1.66 7.04 -2.40
N PHE A 36 -2.96 6.91 -2.11
CA PHE A 36 -3.49 7.18 -0.77
C PHE A 36 -3.01 6.09 0.18
N THR A 37 -2.32 6.50 1.24
CA THR A 37 -1.91 5.60 2.34
C THR A 37 -3.04 5.31 3.33
N SER A 38 -4.12 6.09 3.28
CA SER A 38 -5.32 5.85 4.06
C SER A 38 -6.20 4.80 3.38
N SER A 39 -6.49 3.72 4.11
CA SER A 39 -7.36 2.64 3.66
C SER A 39 -8.40 2.33 4.72
N THR A 40 -9.69 2.40 4.36
CA THR A 40 -10.79 1.96 5.23
C THR A 40 -10.81 0.44 5.42
N HIS A 41 -10.34 -0.31 4.42
CA HIS A 41 -10.27 -1.77 4.45
C HIS A 41 -8.84 -2.26 4.21
N PRO A 42 -8.40 -3.37 4.83
CA PRO A 42 -7.02 -3.86 4.74
C PRO A 42 -6.53 -4.16 3.31
N PHE A 43 -7.45 -4.51 2.41
CA PHE A 43 -7.10 -4.88 1.03
C PHE A 43 -7.17 -3.71 0.03
N SER A 44 -7.51 -2.49 0.49
CA SER A 44 -7.65 -1.33 -0.40
C SER A 44 -6.30 -0.96 -1.00
N GLY A 45 -6.25 -0.88 -2.34
CA GLY A 45 -5.03 -0.55 -3.07
C GLY A 45 -3.96 -1.65 -3.08
N LYS A 46 -4.27 -2.85 -2.58
CA LYS A 46 -3.34 -4.00 -2.56
C LYS A 46 -3.65 -5.04 -3.64
N ILE A 47 -4.90 -5.17 -4.04
CA ILE A 47 -5.33 -6.17 -5.02
C ILE A 47 -5.24 -5.60 -6.44
N VAL A 48 -4.36 -6.19 -7.25
CA VAL A 48 -4.14 -5.83 -8.66
C VAL A 48 -4.88 -6.81 -9.57
N CYS A 49 -5.53 -6.29 -10.60
CA CYS A 49 -6.23 -7.07 -11.60
C CYS A 49 -5.24 -7.67 -12.62
N GLY A 50 -5.22 -9.01 -12.72
CA GLY A 50 -4.38 -9.71 -13.70
C GLY A 50 -4.75 -9.49 -15.17
N HIS A 51 -5.95 -8.97 -15.47
CA HIS A 51 -6.38 -8.73 -16.85
C HIS A 51 -6.04 -7.30 -17.35
N CYS A 52 -6.28 -6.28 -16.53
CA CYS A 52 -6.15 -4.88 -16.96
C CYS A 52 -5.10 -4.09 -16.19
N GLY A 53 -4.42 -4.68 -15.20
CA GLY A 53 -3.44 -3.99 -14.34
C GLY A 53 -4.04 -2.95 -13.38
N GLY A 54 -5.36 -2.71 -13.46
CA GLY A 54 -6.06 -1.81 -12.55
C GLY A 54 -6.24 -2.41 -11.16
N PHE A 55 -6.57 -1.57 -10.17
CA PHE A 55 -6.80 -2.02 -8.81
C PHE A 55 -8.25 -2.44 -8.57
N TYR A 56 -8.43 -3.41 -7.67
CA TYR A 56 -9.73 -3.72 -7.09
C TYR A 56 -10.09 -2.69 -6.02
N GLY A 57 -11.37 -2.32 -5.99
CA GLY A 57 -11.95 -1.46 -4.97
C GLY A 57 -13.07 -2.18 -4.22
N SER A 58 -13.25 -1.81 -2.95
CA SER A 58 -14.38 -2.24 -2.13
C SER A 58 -15.66 -1.55 -2.62
N LYS A 59 -16.72 -2.33 -2.85
CA LYS A 59 -18.07 -1.88 -3.21
C LYS A 59 -19.06 -2.48 -2.22
N VAL A 60 -20.04 -1.69 -1.82
CA VAL A 60 -21.15 -2.17 -0.98
C VAL A 60 -22.33 -2.47 -1.90
N TRP A 61 -22.80 -3.71 -1.86
CA TRP A 61 -24.03 -4.14 -2.50
C TRP A 61 -25.16 -4.20 -1.48
N HIS A 62 -26.38 -3.96 -1.95
CA HIS A 62 -27.58 -3.93 -1.12
C HIS A 62 -27.47 -2.99 0.10
N SER A 63 -26.93 -1.78 -0.11
CA SER A 63 -26.67 -0.80 0.96
C SER A 63 -27.89 -0.47 1.83
N ASN A 64 -29.09 -0.54 1.25
CA ASN A 64 -30.34 -0.12 1.90
C ASN A 64 -31.14 -1.27 2.50
N THR A 65 -30.63 -2.51 2.46
CA THR A 65 -31.30 -3.68 3.05
C THR A 65 -30.45 -4.29 4.17
N PRO A 66 -31.05 -5.12 5.06
CA PRO A 66 -30.31 -5.80 6.12
C PRO A 66 -29.16 -6.69 5.60
N ASN A 67 -29.27 -7.12 4.33
CA ASN A 67 -28.31 -7.99 3.66
C ASN A 67 -27.20 -7.19 2.97
N ARG A 68 -26.59 -6.22 3.67
CA ARG A 68 -25.46 -5.46 3.12
C ARG A 68 -24.29 -6.42 2.87
N VAL A 69 -23.71 -6.40 1.67
CA VAL A 69 -22.55 -7.25 1.34
C VAL A 69 -21.41 -6.38 0.82
N LEU A 70 -20.22 -6.56 1.39
CA LEU A 70 -18.99 -5.96 0.88
C LEU A 70 -18.40 -6.89 -0.18
N VAL A 71 -18.27 -6.40 -1.40
CA VAL A 71 -17.63 -7.12 -2.51
C VAL A 71 -16.48 -6.32 -3.07
N TRP A 72 -15.48 -7.02 -3.58
CA TRP A 72 -14.32 -6.44 -4.22
C TRP A 72 -14.43 -6.60 -5.73
N GLN A 73 -14.32 -5.50 -6.45
CA GLN A 73 -14.45 -5.50 -7.91
C GLN A 73 -13.37 -4.60 -8.53
N CYS A 74 -12.86 -5.02 -9.69
CA CYS A 74 -11.94 -4.21 -10.48
C CYS A 74 -12.56 -2.84 -10.78
N ASN A 75 -11.86 -1.75 -10.43
CA ASN A 75 -12.34 -0.38 -10.68
C ASN A 75 -12.47 -0.07 -12.17
N GLU A 76 -11.66 -0.74 -13.00
CA GLU A 76 -11.65 -0.54 -14.46
C GLU A 76 -12.73 -1.34 -15.20
N LYS A 77 -13.53 -2.13 -14.46
CA LYS A 77 -14.60 -2.95 -15.05
C LYS A 77 -15.60 -2.11 -15.85
N HIS A 78 -15.92 -0.92 -15.37
CA HIS A 78 -16.93 -0.04 -15.97
C HIS A 78 -16.36 1.26 -16.56
N ARG A 79 -15.06 1.51 -16.45
CA ARG A 79 -14.42 2.76 -16.91
C ARG A 79 -13.67 2.65 -18.26
N GLY A 80 -13.31 1.44 -18.69
CA GLY A 80 -12.47 1.23 -19.88
C GLY A 80 -12.87 0.04 -20.74
N LYS A 81 -11.88 -0.72 -21.23
CA LYS A 81 -12.01 -1.86 -22.19
C LYS A 81 -12.84 -3.07 -21.70
N GLY A 82 -13.61 -2.93 -20.63
CA GLY A 82 -14.44 -3.99 -20.06
C GLY A 82 -13.61 -5.10 -19.44
N CYS A 83 -13.21 -4.92 -18.17
CA CYS A 83 -12.55 -5.98 -17.44
C CYS A 83 -13.53 -7.12 -17.10
N ARG A 84 -13.26 -8.34 -17.57
CA ARG A 84 -14.13 -9.51 -17.35
C ARG A 84 -13.88 -10.26 -16.04
N THR A 85 -13.01 -9.73 -15.18
CA THR A 85 -12.65 -10.41 -13.95
C THR A 85 -13.84 -10.52 -12.98
N PRO A 86 -13.92 -11.61 -12.21
CA PRO A 86 -14.99 -11.82 -11.25
C PRO A 86 -14.90 -10.83 -10.10
N HIS A 87 -16.01 -10.71 -9.38
CA HIS A 87 -16.02 -10.07 -8.07
C HIS A 87 -15.46 -11.06 -7.04
N LEU A 88 -14.81 -10.55 -6.01
CA LEU A 88 -14.27 -11.34 -4.91
C LEU A 88 -15.02 -10.98 -3.63
N SER A 89 -15.36 -11.97 -2.82
CA SER A 89 -15.80 -11.69 -1.46
C SER A 89 -14.59 -11.45 -0.55
N GLU A 90 -14.80 -10.77 0.57
CA GLU A 90 -13.75 -10.62 1.59
C GLU A 90 -13.24 -12.00 2.09
N GLY A 91 -14.14 -12.98 2.17
CA GLY A 91 -13.79 -14.35 2.55
C GLY A 91 -12.83 -15.01 1.56
N ASP A 92 -13.06 -14.84 0.26
CA ASP A 92 -12.19 -15.40 -0.79
C ASP A 92 -10.78 -14.79 -0.71
N ILE A 93 -10.70 -13.47 -0.56
CA ILE A 93 -9.44 -12.74 -0.44
C ILE A 93 -8.70 -13.18 0.82
N ARG A 94 -9.40 -13.29 1.96
CA ARG A 94 -8.79 -13.73 3.22
C ARG A 94 -8.24 -15.15 3.12
N ARG A 95 -8.98 -16.08 2.52
CA ARG A 95 -8.50 -17.46 2.33
C ARG A 95 -7.30 -17.51 1.41
N ALA A 96 -7.32 -16.79 0.29
CA ALA A 96 -6.20 -16.71 -0.64
C ALA A 96 -4.95 -16.09 0.03
N PHE A 97 -5.15 -15.01 0.79
CA PHE A 97 -4.07 -14.36 1.54
C PHE A 97 -3.46 -15.30 2.57
N LEU A 98 -4.29 -15.98 3.39
CA LEU A 98 -3.79 -16.92 4.39
C LEU A 98 -3.08 -18.11 3.75
N ALA A 99 -3.56 -18.62 2.62
CA ALA A 99 -2.89 -19.70 1.90
C ALA A 99 -1.48 -19.26 1.43
N ALA A 100 -1.39 -18.12 0.73
CA ALA A 100 -0.11 -17.58 0.28
C ALA A 100 0.82 -17.23 1.45
N PHE A 101 0.27 -16.65 2.53
CA PHE A 101 1.05 -16.29 3.71
C PHE A 101 1.56 -17.52 4.45
N ASN A 102 0.75 -18.58 4.57
CA ASN A 102 1.15 -19.83 5.19
C ASN A 102 2.19 -20.58 4.35
N GLU A 103 2.14 -20.48 3.03
CA GLU A 103 3.19 -21.00 2.14
C GLU A 103 4.53 -20.29 2.38
N VAL A 104 4.51 -18.96 2.43
CA VAL A 104 5.68 -18.15 2.77
C VAL A 104 6.19 -18.47 4.17
N LEU A 105 5.29 -18.64 5.16
CA LEU A 105 5.66 -19.02 6.51
C LEU A 105 6.14 -20.48 6.65
N GLY A 106 5.72 -21.37 5.75
CA GLY A 106 6.29 -22.72 5.65
C GLY A 106 7.80 -22.66 5.41
N ASN A 107 8.24 -21.64 4.68
CA ASN A 107 9.65 -21.32 4.43
C ASN A 107 10.19 -20.26 5.41
N ARG A 108 9.51 -19.99 6.54
CA ARG A 108 9.93 -18.95 7.49
C ARG A 108 11.36 -19.14 7.97
N ALA A 109 11.81 -20.38 8.16
CA ALA A 109 13.19 -20.65 8.57
C ALA A 109 14.19 -20.19 7.50
N GLU A 110 13.93 -20.54 6.23
CA GLU A 110 14.77 -20.18 5.08
C GLU A 110 14.75 -18.67 4.80
N ILE A 111 13.58 -18.04 4.88
CA ILE A 111 13.44 -16.59 4.71
C ILE A 111 14.14 -15.85 5.85
N MET A 112 13.96 -16.27 7.11
CA MET A 112 14.64 -15.64 8.24
C MET A 112 16.15 -15.78 8.17
N GLU A 113 16.66 -16.91 7.65
CA GLU A 113 18.09 -17.12 7.46
C GLU A 113 18.64 -16.24 6.34
N ALA A 114 17.94 -16.16 5.20
CA ALA A 114 18.30 -15.23 4.12
C ALA A 114 18.28 -13.76 4.59
N TYR A 115 17.31 -13.36 5.43
CA TYR A 115 17.29 -12.03 6.02
C TYR A 115 18.44 -11.80 7.00
N ARG A 116 18.88 -12.81 7.75
CA ARG A 116 20.06 -12.72 8.62
C ARG A 116 21.33 -12.54 7.81
N GLU A 117 21.52 -13.32 6.76
CA GLU A 117 22.68 -13.18 5.86
C GLU A 117 22.74 -11.77 5.23
N VAL A 118 21.59 -11.24 4.81
CA VAL A 118 21.51 -9.87 4.27
C VAL A 118 21.79 -8.83 5.35
N MET A 119 21.28 -9.00 6.58
CA MET A 119 21.58 -8.08 7.68
C MET A 119 23.08 -8.11 8.01
N GLU A 120 23.69 -9.28 8.15
CA GLU A 120 25.13 -9.41 8.41
C GLU A 120 25.94 -8.70 7.34
N ALA A 121 25.67 -8.97 6.05
CA ALA A 121 26.36 -8.30 4.94
C ALA A 121 26.19 -6.77 4.90
N LEU A 122 25.07 -6.24 5.40
CA LEU A 122 24.80 -4.81 5.44
C LEU A 122 25.31 -4.12 6.73
N THR A 123 25.53 -4.87 7.81
CA THR A 123 26.03 -4.37 9.10
C THR A 123 27.52 -4.62 9.34
N ASP A 124 28.20 -5.38 8.47
CA ASP A 124 29.66 -5.62 8.52
C ASP A 124 30.50 -4.48 7.89
N THR A 125 29.94 -3.27 7.87
CA THR A 125 30.61 -1.98 7.57
C THR A 125 30.22 -0.96 8.62
#